data_AF-Q1RP91-F1
#
_entry.id   AF-Q1RP91-F1
#
_cell.length_a   1.000
_cell.length_b   1.000
_cell.length_c   1.000
_cell.angle_alpha   90.00
_cell.angle_beta   90.00
_cell.angle_gamma   90.00
#
_symmetry.space_group_name_H-M   'P 1'
#
loop_
_entity.id
_entity.type
_entity.pdbx_description
1 polymer ?
#
loop_
_entity_poly.entity_id
_entity_poly.type
_entity_poly.pdbx_seq_one_letter_code
_entity_poly.pdbx_strand_id
1 'polypeptide(L)'
;NPNGLILMYEIKYGSQVEDQRECVSRQEYRKYGGAKLNRLNPGNYTARIQATSLSGNGSWTDPVFFYVQAKTTYENFIHLIIALPIAVLLI
;
A
#
# COMPACT_ATOMS: atom_id res chain seq x y z
N ASN A 1 -5.91 -23.18 11.96
CA ASN A 1 -5.49 -22.92 13.35
C ASN A 1 -4.02 -22.54 13.38
N PRO A 2 -3.64 -21.41 13.98
CA PRO A 2 -2.23 -21.06 14.15
C PRO A 2 -1.55 -21.97 15.18
N ASN A 3 -0.23 -22.12 15.06
CA ASN A 3 0.61 -22.80 16.05
C ASN A 3 0.74 -21.90 17.31
N GLY A 4 -0.31 -21.87 18.13
CA GLY A 4 -0.43 -20.98 19.28
C GLY A 4 -1.11 -19.65 18.91
N LEU A 5 -0.38 -18.53 19.03
CA LEU A 5 -0.90 -17.19 18.79
C LEU A 5 -0.09 -16.47 17.70
N ILE A 6 -0.76 -15.83 16.75
CA ILE A 6 -0.12 -14.90 15.80
C ILE A 6 0.19 -13.59 16.51
N LEU A 7 1.46 -13.18 16.48
CA LEU A 7 1.96 -11.94 17.10
C LEU A 7 1.87 -10.76 16.13
N MET A 8 2.27 -10.99 14.87
CA MET A 8 2.35 -9.97 13.83
C MET A 8 2.38 -10.61 12.44
N TYR A 9 2.21 -9.77 11.42
CA TYR A 9 2.41 -10.09 10.03
C TYR A 9 3.49 -9.17 9.45
N GLU A 10 4.40 -9.72 8.65
CA GLU A 10 5.35 -8.94 7.85
C GLU A 10 4.89 -8.98 6.39
N ILE A 11 4.76 -7.80 5.77
CA ILE A 11 4.44 -7.66 4.35
C ILE A 11 5.71 -7.19 3.65
N LYS A 12 6.23 -7.99 2.72
CA LYS A 12 7.29 -7.59 1.79
C LYS A 12 6.66 -7.19 0.49
N TYR A 13 6.99 -6.01 -0.03
CA TYR A 13 6.42 -5.52 -1.27
C TYR A 13 7.41 -4.67 -2.06
N GLY A 14 7.20 -4.59 -3.37
CA GLY A 14 8.02 -3.74 -4.23
C GLY A 14 7.72 -3.92 -5.71
N SER A 15 8.23 -2.99 -6.53
CA SER A 15 7.88 -2.91 -7.95
C SER A 15 8.70 -3.86 -8.82
N GLN A 16 10.04 -3.85 -8.69
CA GLN A 16 10.95 -4.78 -9.35
C GLN A 16 11.59 -5.76 -8.37
N VAL A 17 11.86 -5.29 -7.15
CA VAL A 17 12.42 -6.07 -6.03
C VAL A 17 11.55 -5.77 -4.80
N GLU A 18 11.19 -6.81 -4.05
CA GLU A 18 10.41 -6.72 -2.78
C GLU A 18 11.26 -6.13 -1.63
N ASP A 19 11.73 -4.89 -1.79
CA ASP A 19 12.65 -4.23 -0.85
C ASP A 19 11.92 -3.53 0.31
N GLN A 20 10.66 -3.13 0.11
CA GLN A 20 9.88 -2.46 1.14
C GLN A 20 9.23 -3.46 2.09
N ARG A 21 9.16 -3.08 3.37
CA ARG A 21 8.60 -3.92 4.43
C ARG A 21 7.64 -3.15 5.29
N GLU A 22 6.49 -3.74 5.57
CA GLU A 22 5.51 -3.24 6.52
C GLU A 22 5.30 -4.27 7.62
N CYS A 23 5.32 -3.84 8.88
CA CYS A 23 5.02 -4.71 10.02
C CYS A 23 3.63 -4.39 10.54
N VAL A 24 2.78 -5.41 10.61
CA VAL A 24 1.38 -5.28 11.00
C VAL A 24 1.18 -6.04 12.30
N SER A 25 0.91 -5.30 13.38
CA SER A 25 0.62 -5.93 14.66
C SER A 25 -0.68 -6.72 14.61
N ARG A 26 -0.81 -7.74 15.48
CA ARG A 26 -2.08 -8.45 15.64
C ARG A 26 -3.24 -7.49 15.99
N GLN A 27 -2.99 -6.47 16.82
CA GLN A 27 -4.01 -5.50 17.20
C GLN A 27 -4.52 -4.71 15.99
N GLU A 28 -3.61 -4.28 15.13
CA GLU A 28 -3.93 -3.55 13.91
C GLU A 28 -4.70 -4.42 12.91
N TYR A 29 -4.23 -5.65 12.68
CA TYR A 29 -4.94 -6.61 11.84
C TYR A 29 -6.35 -6.88 12.36
N ARG A 30 -6.54 -7.00 13.68
CA ARG A 30 -7.89 -7.17 14.27
C ARG A 30 -8.77 -5.93 14.11
N LYS A 31 -8.18 -4.74 14.06
CA LYS A 31 -8.91 -3.47 13.94
C LYS A 31 -9.35 -3.19 12.49
N TYR A 32 -8.48 -3.44 11.52
CA TYR A 32 -8.71 -3.07 10.11
C TYR A 32 -8.94 -4.27 9.18
N GLY A 33 -8.73 -5.50 9.65
CA GLY A 33 -8.83 -6.71 8.83
C GLY A 33 -7.66 -6.91 7.86
N GLY A 34 -6.59 -6.12 8.00
CA GLY A 34 -5.47 -6.09 7.06
C GLY A 34 -4.53 -4.93 7.33
N ALA A 35 -3.81 -4.50 6.30
CA ALA A 35 -2.93 -3.35 6.34
C ALA A 35 -3.10 -2.49 5.10
N LYS A 36 -2.78 -1.20 5.23
CA LYS A 36 -2.85 -0.23 4.15
C LYS A 36 -1.45 0.30 3.86
N LEU A 37 -0.89 -0.10 2.73
CA LEU A 37 0.39 0.43 2.26
C LEU A 37 0.18 1.87 1.75
N ASN A 38 0.94 2.81 2.29
CA ASN A 38 0.80 4.24 1.98
C ASN A 38 2.00 4.76 1.20
N ARG A 39 1.80 5.82 0.40
CA ARG A 39 2.85 6.53 -0.36
C ARG A 39 3.61 5.65 -1.36
N LEU A 40 2.91 4.73 -2.01
CA LEU A 40 3.49 3.97 -3.11
C LEU A 40 3.60 4.86 -4.35
N ASN A 41 4.70 4.69 -5.08
CA ASN A 41 4.85 5.29 -6.39
C ASN A 41 3.94 4.55 -7.39
N PRO A 42 3.56 5.20 -8.50
CA PRO A 42 2.84 4.53 -9.57
C PRO A 42 3.65 3.39 -10.17
N GLY A 43 3.02 2.25 -10.43
CA GLY A 43 3.70 1.08 -10.99
C GLY A 43 3.05 -0.25 -10.63
N ASN A 44 3.59 -1.32 -11.21
CA ASN A 44 3.24 -2.69 -10.86
C ASN A 44 4.02 -3.09 -9.61
N TYR A 45 3.36 -3.77 -8.68
CA TYR A 45 3.92 -4.23 -7.44
C TYR A 45 3.64 -5.71 -7.22
N THR A 46 4.54 -6.33 -6.49
CA THR A 46 4.41 -7.66 -5.92
C THR A 46 4.41 -7.53 -4.40
N ALA A 47 3.62 -8.35 -3.72
CA ALA A 47 3.65 -8.45 -2.27
C ALA A 47 3.54 -9.89 -1.79
N ARG A 48 4.25 -10.20 -0.71
CA ARG A 48 4.15 -11.46 0.04
C ARG A 48 3.96 -11.16 1.51
N ILE A 49 3.26 -12.05 2.19
CA ILE A 49 2.94 -11.90 3.60
C ILE A 49 3.50 -13.09 4.36
N GLN A 50 4.08 -12.84 5.53
CA GLN A 50 4.50 -13.87 6.48
C GLN A 50 3.82 -13.60 7.82
N ALA A 51 3.23 -14.63 8.41
CA ALA A 51 2.72 -14.56 9.78
C ALA A 51 3.78 -15.05 10.77
N THR A 52 3.98 -14.32 11.86
CA THR A 52 4.87 -14.75 12.95
C THR A 52 4.03 -15.15 14.15
N SER A 53 4.25 -16.38 14.60
CA SER A 53 3.54 -16.99 15.73
C SER A 53 4.47 -17.18 16.93
N LEU A 54 3.91 -17.59 18.08
CA LEU A 54 4.72 -17.99 19.24
C LEU A 54 5.71 -19.12 18.95
N SER A 55 5.41 -19.99 17.98
CA SER A 55 6.33 -21.06 17.57
C SER A 55 7.38 -20.60 16.55
N GLY A 56 7.38 -19.33 16.15
CA GLY A 56 8.26 -18.76 15.13
C GLY A 56 7.53 -18.30 13.86
N ASN A 57 8.32 -17.98 12.83
CA ASN A 57 7.85 -17.45 11.56
C ASN A 57 7.24 -18.57 10.69
N GLY A 58 6.07 -18.32 10.11
CA GLY A 58 5.46 -19.20 9.12
C GLY A 58 6.09 -19.04 7.74
N SER A 59 5.58 -19.79 6.77
CA SER A 59 5.97 -19.62 5.37
C SER A 59 5.45 -18.29 4.79
N TRP A 60 6.15 -17.78 3.79
CA TRP A 60 5.64 -16.69 2.96
C TRP A 60 4.46 -17.20 2.12
N THR A 61 3.46 -16.33 1.92
CA THR A 61 2.39 -16.59 0.95
C THR A 61 2.92 -16.55 -0.47
N ASP A 62 2.13 -17.09 -1.40
CA ASP A 62 2.30 -16.83 -2.82
C ASP A 62 2.26 -15.32 -3.11
N PRO A 63 3.02 -14.86 -4.13
CA PRO A 63 3.07 -13.44 -4.48
C PRO A 63 1.73 -12.94 -5.01
N VAL A 64 1.28 -11.81 -4.49
CA VAL A 64 0.10 -11.08 -4.95
C VAL A 64 0.56 -9.90 -5.81
N PHE A 65 -0.05 -9.73 -6.97
CA PHE A 65 0.27 -8.66 -7.92
C PHE A 65 -0.79 -7.57 -7.85
N PHE A 66 -0.38 -6.31 -7.78
CA PHE A 66 -1.29 -5.17 -7.81
C PHE A 66 -0.65 -3.98 -8.52
N TYR A 67 -1.48 -3.07 -9.03
CA TYR A 67 -1.04 -1.89 -9.76
C TYR A 67 -1.46 -0.60 -9.05
N VAL A 68 -0.51 0.31 -8.89
CA VAL A 68 -0.75 1.66 -8.37
C VAL A 68 -0.82 2.62 -9.57
N GLN A 69 -1.99 3.20 -9.79
CA GLN A 69 -2.20 4.16 -10.88
C GLN A 69 -1.45 5.47 -10.61
N ALA A 70 -0.92 6.09 -11.65
CA ALA A 70 -0.38 7.43 -11.54
C ALA A 70 -1.50 8.42 -11.21
N LYS A 71 -1.30 9.25 -10.19
CA LYS A 71 -2.14 10.43 -10.01
C LYS A 71 -1.86 11.35 -11.19
N THR A 72 -2.73 11.31 -12.18
CA THR A 72 -2.72 12.30 -13.26
C THR A 72 -2.95 13.66 -12.64
N THR A 73 -1.94 14.54 -12.70
CA THR A 73 -2.01 15.96 -12.29
C THR A 73 -3.04 16.76 -13.10
N TYR A 74 -3.78 16.10 -14.00
CA TYR A 74 -4.79 16.69 -14.87
C TYR A 74 -5.84 17.48 -14.10
N GLU A 75 -6.31 17.00 -12.95
CA GLU A 75 -7.29 17.74 -12.13
C GLU A 75 -6.77 19.12 -11.70
N ASN A 76 -5.53 19.18 -11.21
CA ASN A 76 -4.92 20.45 -10.80
C ASN A 76 -4.64 21.37 -12.00
N PHE A 77 -4.22 20.81 -13.14
CA PHE A 77 -4.01 21.58 -14.36
C PHE A 77 -5.31 22.10 -14.97
N ILE A 78 -6.39 21.32 -14.96
CA ILE A 78 -7.71 21.72 -15.46
C ILE A 78 -8.30 22.83 -14.62
N HIS A 79 -8.21 22.74 -13.28
CA HIS A 79 -8.60 23.84 -12.41
C HIS A 79 -7.82 25.12 -12.71
N LEU A 80 -6.52 25.02 -12.98
CA LEU A 80 -5.68 26.16 -13.31
C LEU A 80 -6.02 26.75 -14.69
N ILE A 81 -6.27 25.89 -15.69
CA ILE A 81 -6.67 26.28 -17.05
C ILE A 81 -8.05 26.95 -17.07
N ILE A 82 -8.98 26.59 -16.17
CA ILE A 82 -10.30 27.22 -16.09
C ILE A 82 -10.26 28.49 -15.24
N ALA A 83 -9.60 28.46 -14.07
CA ALA A 83 -9.59 29.59 -13.14
C ALA A 83 -8.81 30.80 -13.69
N LEU A 84 -7.71 30.58 -14.41
CA LEU A 84 -6.88 31.65 -14.97
C LEU A 84 -7.62 32.54 -15.99
N PRO A 85 -8.30 32.03 -17.04
CA PRO A 85 -9.05 32.86 -17.98
C PRO A 85 -10.27 33.54 -17.35
N ILE A 86 -10.93 32.91 -16.37
CA ILE A 86 -12.04 33.55 -15.62
C ILE A 86 -11.50 34.75 -14.83
N ALA A 87 -10.36 34.61 -14.16
CA ALA A 87 -9.73 35.70 -13.43
C ALA A 87 -9.33 36.86 -14.36
N VAL A 88 -8.80 36.55 -15.56
CA VAL A 88 -8.46 37.57 -16.56
C VAL A 88 -9.69 38.28 -17.14
N LEU A 89 -10.82 37.58 -17.30
CA LEU A 89 -12.09 38.17 -17.78
C LEU A 89 -12.79 39.07 -16.75
N LEU A 90 -12.49 38.89 -15.45
CA LEU A 90 -13.09 39.64 -14.35
C LEU A 90 -12.27 40.86 -13.91
N ILE A 91 -11.10 41.10 -14.53
CA ILE A 91 -10.25 42.29 -14.39
C ILE A 91 -10.58 43.27 -15.52
#